data_AF-A0A933TNW3-F1
#
_entry.id   AF-A0A933TNW3-F1
#
_cell.length_a   1.000
_cell.length_b   1.000
_cell.length_c   1.000
_cell.angle_alpha   90.00
_cell.angle_beta   90.00
_cell.angle_gamma   90.00
#
_symmetry.space_group_name_H-M   'P 1'
#
loop_
_entity.id
_entity.type
_entity.pdbx_description
1 polymer ?
#
loop_
_entity_poly.entity_id
_entity_poly.type
_entity_poly.pdbx_seq_one_letter_code
_entity_poly.pdbx_strand_id
1 'polypeptide(L)'
;MSEIDKNTLLANIGRDRATLDALVAGLNEAQLLEPALEAGWSVKDVLAHIAAWERLCTSWLDAIARDETPERPEVGDVDATNARFYEQALRTPLGDVMAESGRSYQAIVEAVERLPAADLADEK
;
A
#
# COMPACT_ATOMS: atom_id res chain seq x y z
N MET A 1 -24.50 -11.50 -1.19
CA MET A 1 -23.19 -10.96 -1.59
C MET A 1 -23.29 -9.46 -1.41
N SER A 2 -22.50 -8.85 -0.53
CA SER A 2 -22.37 -7.40 -0.54
C SER A 2 -21.22 -7.12 -1.48
N GLU A 3 -21.52 -6.71 -2.71
CA GLU A 3 -20.53 -6.14 -3.62
C GLU A 3 -19.87 -4.95 -2.89
N ILE A 4 -18.54 -4.88 -2.86
CA ILE A 4 -17.89 -3.65 -2.41
C ILE A 4 -18.20 -2.61 -3.48
N ASP A 5 -18.97 -1.58 -3.13
CA ASP A 5 -19.21 -0.47 -4.05
C ASP A 5 -17.87 0.18 -4.41
N LYS A 6 -17.46 0.03 -5.67
CA LYS A 6 -16.19 0.55 -6.19
C LYS A 6 -15.99 2.02 -5.82
N ASN A 7 -17.04 2.82 -5.94
CA ASN A 7 -16.97 4.25 -5.66
C ASN A 7 -16.67 4.50 -4.18
N THR A 8 -17.30 3.75 -3.28
CA THR A 8 -17.00 3.75 -1.85
C THR A 8 -15.56 3.31 -1.57
N LEU A 9 -15.06 2.27 -2.23
CA LEU A 9 -13.67 1.81 -2.09
C LEU A 9 -12.67 2.91 -2.51
N LEU A 10 -12.85 3.49 -3.69
CA LEU A 10 -11.99 4.57 -4.20
C LEU A 10 -12.07 5.82 -3.30
N ALA A 11 -13.26 6.16 -2.80
CA ALA A 11 -13.43 7.28 -1.87
C ALA A 11 -12.70 7.04 -0.55
N ASN A 12 -12.73 5.82 -0.02
CA ASN A 12 -11.99 5.46 1.19
C ASN A 12 -10.48 5.52 0.97
N ILE A 13 -9.98 4.92 -0.12
CA ILE A 13 -8.56 4.96 -0.50
C ILE A 13 -8.08 6.42 -0.60
N GLY A 14 -8.83 7.28 -1.30
CA GLY A 14 -8.47 8.68 -1.47
C GLY A 14 -8.49 9.48 -0.17
N ARG A 15 -9.48 9.27 0.70
CA ARG A 15 -9.56 9.92 2.01
C ARG A 15 -8.40 9.53 2.92
N ASP A 16 -8.11 8.24 3.00
CA ASP A 16 -7.09 7.71 3.90
C ASP A 16 -5.70 8.11 3.40
N ARG A 17 -5.48 8.14 2.07
CA ARG A 17 -4.28 8.71 1.47
C ARG A 17 -4.11 10.19 1.80
N ALA A 18 -5.15 11.00 1.62
CA ALA A 18 -5.08 12.44 1.93
C ALA A 18 -4.76 12.68 3.42
N THR A 19 -5.27 11.83 4.31
CA THR A 19 -4.96 11.89 5.75
C THR A 19 -3.49 11.57 6.00
N LEU A 20 -2.96 10.52 5.38
CA LEU A 20 -1.55 10.14 5.47
C LEU A 20 -0.63 11.25 4.94
N ASP A 21 -0.91 11.77 3.74
CA ASP A 21 -0.11 12.82 3.11
C ASP A 21 -0.11 14.11 3.95
N ALA A 22 -1.24 14.47 4.57
CA ALA A 22 -1.33 15.63 5.46
C ALA A 22 -0.50 15.46 6.73
N LEU A 23 -0.47 14.25 7.32
CA LEU A 23 0.38 13.95 8.48
C LEU A 23 1.87 14.05 8.11
N VAL A 24 2.26 13.44 6.98
CA VAL A 24 3.64 13.44 6.50
C VAL A 24 4.13 14.84 6.15
N ALA A 25 3.28 15.67 5.52
CA ALA A 25 3.63 17.05 5.16
C ALA A 25 3.93 17.95 6.38
N GLY A 26 3.47 17.59 7.57
CA GLY A 26 3.75 18.30 8.82
C GLY A 26 5.10 17.96 9.47
N LEU A 27 5.82 16.97 8.94
CA LEU A 27 7.06 16.46 9.53
C LEU A 27 8.29 16.94 8.75
N ASN A 28 9.38 17.19 9.46
CA ASN A 28 10.68 17.40 8.83
C ASN A 28 11.42 16.07 8.60
N GLU A 29 12.51 16.11 7.83
CA GLU A 29 13.32 14.93 7.48
C GLU A 29 13.81 14.16 8.71
N ALA A 30 14.26 14.83 9.77
CA ALA A 30 14.74 14.16 10.97
C ALA A 30 13.61 13.38 11.66
N GLN A 31 12.41 13.94 11.73
CA GLN A 31 11.23 13.27 12.29
C GLN A 31 10.75 12.10 11.41
N LEU A 32 10.89 12.22 10.09
CA LEU A 32 10.54 11.13 9.17
C LEU A 32 11.46 9.91 9.33
N LEU A 33 12.72 10.15 9.72
CA LEU A 33 13.75 9.13 9.93
C LEU A 33 13.84 8.63 11.37
N GLU A 34 13.17 9.30 12.32
CA GLU A 34 13.27 8.96 13.74
C GLU A 34 12.53 7.64 14.03
N PRO A 35 13.19 6.63 14.63
CA PRO A 35 12.57 5.34 14.98
C PRO A 35 11.73 5.45 16.26
N ALA A 36 10.70 6.30 16.23
CA ALA A 36 9.87 6.65 17.38
C ALA A 36 8.53 5.91 17.46
N LEU A 37 8.19 5.09 16.46
CA LEU A 37 6.95 4.32 16.43
C LEU A 37 7.13 2.95 17.10
N GLU A 38 6.03 2.21 17.22
CA GLU A 38 6.04 0.84 17.74
C GLU A 38 7.03 -0.05 16.97
N ALA A 39 7.61 -1.02 17.67
CA ALA A 39 8.68 -1.90 17.16
C ALA A 39 9.92 -1.15 16.63
N GLY A 40 10.08 0.14 16.96
CA GLY A 40 11.23 0.96 16.54
C GLY A 40 11.16 1.43 15.10
N TRP A 41 9.97 1.48 14.51
CA TRP A 41 9.80 1.96 13.14
C TRP A 41 9.88 3.48 13.07
N SER A 42 10.39 3.99 11.95
CA SER A 42 10.24 5.39 11.57
C SER A 42 9.03 5.59 10.66
N VAL A 43 8.62 6.84 10.46
CA VAL A 43 7.57 7.16 9.47
C VAL A 43 8.00 6.75 8.06
N LYS A 44 9.29 6.89 7.73
CA LYS A 44 9.86 6.36 6.48
C LYS A 44 9.59 4.86 6.35
N ASP A 45 9.80 4.07 7.41
CA ASP A 45 9.62 2.62 7.34
C ASP A 45 8.14 2.26 7.15
N VAL A 46 7.22 2.98 7.80
CA VAL A 46 5.78 2.83 7.58
C VAL A 46 5.40 3.17 6.13
N LEU A 47 5.92 4.27 5.57
CA LEU A 47 5.64 4.65 4.19
C LEU A 47 6.15 3.62 3.18
N ALA A 48 7.37 3.10 3.40
CA ALA A 48 7.94 2.04 2.57
C ALA A 48 7.11 0.76 2.66
N HIS A 49 6.60 0.44 3.86
CA HIS A 49 5.75 -0.70 4.10
C HIS A 49 4.40 -0.62 3.38
N ILE A 50 3.71 0.53 3.48
CA ILE A 50 2.46 0.78 2.77
C ILE A 50 2.69 0.67 1.25
N ALA A 51 3.74 1.31 0.74
CA ALA A 51 4.06 1.29 -0.69
C ALA A 51 4.33 -0.13 -1.22
N ALA A 52 4.98 -0.97 -0.42
CA ALA A 52 5.23 -2.37 -0.76
C ALA A 52 3.93 -3.19 -0.86
N TRP A 53 3.00 -3.00 0.08
CA TRP A 53 1.69 -3.64 0.03
C TRP A 53 0.83 -3.14 -1.13
N GLU A 54 0.80 -1.82 -1.37
CA GLU A 54 0.09 -1.23 -2.53
C GLU A 54 0.56 -1.86 -3.85
N ARG A 55 1.86 -2.11 -3.99
CA ARG A 55 2.43 -2.80 -5.16
C ARG A 55 2.01 -4.26 -5.29
N LEU A 56 2.02 -5.02 -4.21
CA LEU A 56 1.54 -6.41 -4.24
C LEU A 56 0.07 -6.45 -4.63
N CYS A 57 -0.75 -5.62 -3.98
CA CYS A 57 -2.16 -5.48 -4.32
C CYS A 57 -2.35 -5.12 -5.78
N THR A 58 -1.61 -4.14 -6.30
CA THR A 58 -1.64 -3.77 -7.72
C THR A 58 -1.34 -4.97 -8.62
N SER A 59 -0.31 -5.76 -8.33
CA SER A 59 0.02 -6.94 -9.13
C SER A 59 -1.07 -8.02 -9.10
N TRP A 60 -1.76 -8.17 -7.97
CA TRP A 60 -2.86 -9.12 -7.85
C TRP A 60 -4.08 -8.64 -8.62
N LEU A 61 -4.41 -7.34 -8.53
CA LEU A 61 -5.48 -6.73 -9.30
C LEU A 61 -5.21 -6.81 -10.81
N ASP A 62 -3.95 -6.60 -11.24
CA ASP A 62 -3.54 -6.77 -12.63
C ASP A 62 -3.62 -8.24 -13.12
N ALA A 63 -3.46 -9.22 -12.23
CA ALA A 63 -3.70 -10.63 -12.56
C ALA A 63 -5.19 -10.93 -12.72
N ILE A 64 -6.02 -10.46 -11.79
CA ILE A 64 -7.48 -10.59 -11.85
C ILE A 64 -8.01 -9.93 -13.13
N ALA A 65 -7.53 -8.74 -13.50
CA ALA A 65 -7.91 -8.05 -14.73
C ALA A 65 -7.55 -8.81 -16.02
N ARG A 66 -6.69 -9.84 -15.93
CA ARG A 66 -6.29 -10.74 -17.01
C ARG A 66 -6.98 -12.11 -16.92
N ASP A 67 -8.02 -12.23 -16.10
CA ASP A 67 -8.71 -13.49 -15.78
C ASP A 67 -7.77 -14.57 -15.18
N GLU A 68 -6.68 -14.14 -14.52
CA GLU A 68 -5.74 -15.03 -13.83
C GLU A 68 -6.02 -15.06 -12.32
N THR A 69 -5.74 -16.19 -11.68
CA THR A 69 -5.74 -16.30 -10.22
C THR A 69 -4.38 -15.89 -9.67
N PRO A 70 -4.26 -14.78 -8.92
CA PRO A 70 -2.98 -14.39 -8.34
C PRO A 70 -2.55 -15.38 -7.25
N GLU A 71 -1.30 -15.82 -7.32
CA GLU A 71 -0.65 -16.41 -6.15
C GLU A 71 -0.35 -15.31 -5.13
N ARG A 72 -0.65 -15.58 -3.86
CA ARG A 72 -0.46 -14.62 -2.75
C ARG A 72 0.34 -15.26 -1.60
N PRO A 73 1.54 -15.80 -1.85
CA PRO A 73 2.35 -16.40 -0.79
C PRO A 73 2.63 -15.42 0.36
N GLU A 74 2.65 -14.13 0.09
CA GLU A 74 2.88 -13.06 1.08
C GLU A 74 1.78 -12.99 2.16
N VAL A 75 0.55 -13.41 1.86
CA VAL A 75 -0.51 -13.49 2.87
C VAL A 75 -0.48 -14.80 3.66
N GLY A 76 0.34 -15.78 3.24
CA GLY A 76 0.55 -17.04 3.97
C GLY A 76 1.42 -16.87 5.21
N ASP A 77 2.31 -15.87 5.21
CA ASP A 77 3.10 -15.44 6.36
C ASP A 77 3.32 -13.91 6.28
N VAL A 78 2.33 -13.20 6.83
CA VAL A 78 2.32 -11.72 6.82
C VAL A 78 3.46 -11.17 7.66
N ASP A 79 3.82 -11.81 8.78
CA ASP A 79 4.89 -11.33 9.66
C ASP A 79 6.25 -11.43 8.97
N ALA A 80 6.55 -12.55 8.31
CA ALA A 80 7.76 -12.70 7.53
C ALA A 80 7.82 -11.72 6.34
N THR A 81 6.68 -11.48 5.69
CA THR A 81 6.57 -10.49 4.61
C THR A 81 6.85 -9.08 5.13
N ASN A 82 6.24 -8.71 6.25
CA ASN A 82 6.43 -7.41 6.89
C ASN A 82 7.89 -7.19 7.29
N ALA A 83 8.53 -8.21 7.87
CA ALA A 83 9.95 -8.18 8.22
C ALA A 83 10.84 -7.93 6.99
N ARG A 84 10.57 -8.62 5.88
CA ARG A 84 11.30 -8.40 4.61
C ARG A 84 11.15 -6.98 4.09
N PHE A 85 9.93 -6.42 4.12
CA PHE A 85 9.69 -5.04 3.71
C PHE A 85 10.44 -4.04 4.59
N TYR A 86 10.45 -4.28 5.90
CA TYR A 86 11.20 -3.47 6.85
C TYR A 86 12.71 -3.52 6.58
N GLU A 87 13.29 -4.71 6.40
CA GLU A 87 14.72 -4.87 6.06
C GLU A 87 15.12 -4.20 4.74
N GLN A 88 14.20 -4.14 3.78
CA GLN A 88 14.41 -3.37 2.55
C GLN A 88 14.34 -1.86 2.83
N ALA A 89 13.33 -1.40 3.58
CA ALA A 89 13.12 0.00 3.92
C ALA A 89 14.32 0.64 4.65
N LEU A 90 15.00 -0.12 5.52
CA LEU A 90 16.23 0.32 6.20
C LEU A 90 17.32 0.78 5.24
N ARG A 91 17.38 0.21 4.02
CA ARG A 91 18.39 0.49 3.00
C ARG A 91 17.92 1.47 1.93
N THR A 92 16.65 1.87 1.95
CA THR A 92 16.07 2.78 0.98
C THR A 92 16.18 4.24 1.48
N PRO A 93 16.76 5.15 0.68
CA PRO A 93 16.77 6.57 1.00
C PRO A 93 15.36 7.17 1.15
N LEU A 94 15.20 8.17 2.02
CA LEU A 94 13.90 8.80 2.27
C LEU A 94 13.23 9.32 0.98
N GLY A 95 14.00 9.99 0.12
CA GLY A 95 13.47 10.51 -1.16
C GLY A 95 12.91 9.41 -2.06
N ASP A 96 13.55 8.25 -2.11
CA ASP A 96 13.09 7.11 -2.89
C ASP A 96 11.83 6.48 -2.30
N VAL A 97 11.73 6.40 -0.96
CA VAL A 97 10.52 5.94 -0.26
C VAL A 97 9.34 6.87 -0.53
N MET A 98 9.56 8.19 -0.42
CA MET A 98 8.53 9.20 -0.69
C MET A 98 8.03 9.11 -2.14
N ALA A 99 8.97 8.99 -3.09
CA ALA A 99 8.62 8.86 -4.50
C ALA A 99 7.89 7.54 -4.81
N GLU A 100 8.32 6.44 -4.20
CA GLU A 100 7.66 5.14 -4.35
C GLU A 100 6.25 5.16 -3.76
N SER A 101 6.05 5.72 -2.57
CA SER A 101 4.74 5.86 -1.94
C SER A 101 3.75 6.59 -2.85
N GLY A 102 4.17 7.65 -3.54
CA GLY A 102 3.31 8.34 -4.51
C GLY A 102 2.96 7.46 -5.72
N ARG A 103 3.96 6.75 -6.28
CA ARG A 103 3.76 5.88 -7.45
C ARG A 103 2.88 4.67 -7.14
N SER A 104 3.10 4.00 -6.02
CA SER A 104 2.35 2.81 -5.61
C SER A 104 0.87 3.13 -5.36
N TYR A 105 0.58 4.29 -4.76
CA TYR A 105 -0.78 4.78 -4.60
C TYR A 105 -1.47 5.07 -5.93
N GLN A 106 -0.81 5.76 -6.86
CA GLN A 106 -1.38 6.00 -8.19
C GLN A 106 -1.67 4.67 -8.90
N ALA A 107 -0.74 3.73 -8.86
CA ALA A 107 -0.89 2.44 -9.52
C ALA A 107 -2.06 1.61 -8.95
N ILE A 108 -2.25 1.58 -7.62
CA ILE A 108 -3.36 0.82 -7.03
C ILE A 108 -4.71 1.48 -7.33
N VAL A 109 -4.80 2.81 -7.33
CA VAL A 109 -6.02 3.53 -7.74
C VAL A 109 -6.37 3.20 -9.19
N GLU A 110 -5.41 3.31 -10.10
CA GLU A 110 -5.61 2.97 -11.52
C GLU A 110 -5.98 1.49 -11.71
N ALA A 111 -5.44 0.58 -10.92
CA ALA A 111 -5.81 -0.84 -10.96
C ALA A 111 -7.27 -1.06 -10.51
N VAL A 112 -7.69 -0.44 -9.40
CA VAL A 112 -9.08 -0.51 -8.93
C VAL A 112 -10.04 0.13 -9.94
N GLU A 113 -9.68 1.26 -10.54
CA GLU A 113 -10.49 1.93 -11.57
C GLU A 113 -10.72 1.06 -12.80
N ARG A 114 -9.72 0.26 -13.21
CA ARG A 114 -9.81 -0.62 -14.39
C ARG A 114 -10.66 -1.88 -14.19
N LEU A 115 -10.78 -2.38 -12.95
CA LEU A 115 -11.51 -3.63 -12.69
C LEU A 115 -13.03 -3.48 -12.84
N PRO A 116 -13.76 -4.38 -13.50
CA PRO A 116 -15.22 -4.42 -13.39
C PRO A 116 -15.70 -4.46 -11.92
N ALA A 117 -16.84 -3.82 -11.61
CA ALA A 117 -17.37 -3.80 -10.24
C ALA A 117 -17.63 -5.22 -9.68
N ALA A 118 -18.05 -6.13 -10.55
CA ALA A 118 -18.28 -7.54 -10.23
C ALA A 118 -17.02 -8.26 -9.70
N ASP A 119 -15.82 -7.81 -10.09
CA ASP A 119 -14.55 -8.42 -9.71
C ASP A 119 -14.01 -7.87 -8.37
N LEU A 120 -14.67 -6.87 -7.77
CA LEU A 120 -14.37 -6.33 -6.45
C LEU A 120 -15.22 -6.97 -5.34
N ALA A 121 -15.86 -8.11 -5.63
CA ALA A 121 -16.71 -8.80 -4.68
C ALA A 121 -15.89 -9.50 -3.57
N ASP A 122 -16.40 -9.41 -2.35
CA ASP A 122 -15.87 -10.10 -1.17
C ASP A 122 -16.19 -11.60 -1.27
N GLU A 123 -15.19 -12.44 -1.57
CA GLU A 123 -15.27 -13.88 -1.33
C GLU A 123 -15.02 -14.14 0.16
N LYS A 124 -16.09 -14.60 0.84
CA LYS A 124 -16.06 -15.01 2.25
C LYS A 124 -15.10 -16.15 2.53
#